data_AF-A0A822YXE0-F1
#
_entry.id   AF-A0A822YXE0-F1
#
_cell.length_a   1.000
_cell.length_b   1.000
_cell.length_c   1.000
_cell.angle_alpha   90.00
_cell.angle_beta   90.00
_cell.angle_gamma   90.00
#
_symmetry.space_group_name_H-M   'P 1'
#
loop_
_entity.id
_entity.type
_entity.pdbx_description
1 polymer ?
#
loop_
_entity_poly.entity_id
_entity_poly.type
_entity_poly.pdbx_seq_one_letter_code
_entity_poly.pdbx_strand_id
1 'polypeptide(L)'
;MLWSCFRLDILSLVMFAFALVLLITLPGVTNPTVMYGLTLNMLQEDVIFTLRNLENKIVYVERILQYACIPHEPPPIIEANRPDPNWPSCGEVEIQNLQVRSSLNYGILF
;
A
#
# COMPACT_ATOMS: atom_id res chain seq x y z
N MET A 1 -6.05 2.41 0.42
CA MET A 1 -5.17 3.31 -0.35
C MET A 1 -5.80 3.84 -1.64
N LEU A 2 -6.70 3.09 -2.32
CA LEU A 2 -7.44 3.60 -3.49
C LEU A 2 -8.23 4.89 -3.24
N TRP A 3 -8.75 5.09 -2.02
CA TRP A 3 -9.58 6.24 -1.69
C TRP A 3 -8.83 7.58 -1.75
N SER A 4 -7.57 7.62 -1.28
CA SER A 4 -6.74 8.83 -1.33
C SER A 4 -6.31 9.17 -2.75
N CYS A 5 -5.88 8.15 -3.52
CA CYS A 5 -5.56 8.33 -4.95
C CYS A 5 -6.76 8.81 -5.75
N PHE A 6 -7.94 8.23 -5.53
CA PHE A 6 -9.17 8.62 -6.21
C PHE A 6 -9.54 10.08 -5.94
N ARG A 7 -9.38 10.56 -4.71
CA ARG A 7 -9.62 11.97 -4.36
C ARG A 7 -8.62 12.92 -5.04
N LEU A 8 -7.34 12.55 -5.09
CA LEU A 8 -6.31 13.36 -5.75
C LEU A 8 -6.52 13.43 -7.27
N ASP A 9 -6.96 12.34 -7.89
CA ASP A 9 -7.27 12.31 -9.32
C ASP A 9 -8.46 13.21 -9.67
N ILE A 10 -9.53 13.17 -8.86
CA ILE A 10 -10.68 14.06 -9.05
C ILE A 10 -10.28 15.52 -8.85
N LEU A 11 -9.49 15.82 -7.81
CA LEU A 11 -9.01 17.19 -7.57
C LEU A 11 -8.17 17.70 -8.75
N SER A 12 -7.28 16.86 -9.29
CA SER A 12 -6.49 17.17 -10.49
C SER A 12 -7.39 17.49 -11.68
N LEU A 13 -8.37 16.63 -11.96
CA LEU A 13 -9.28 16.77 -13.09
C LEU A 13 -10.13 18.04 -12.97
N VAL A 14 -10.60 18.37 -11.77
CA VAL A 14 -11.37 19.60 -11.51
C VAL A 14 -10.51 20.83 -11.73
N MET A 15 -9.27 20.84 -11.24
CA MET A 15 -8.34 21.96 -11.42
C MET A 15 -7.98 22.15 -12.90
N PHE A 16 -7.74 21.06 -13.62
CA PHE A 16 -7.46 21.08 -15.06
C PHE A 16 -8.67 21.58 -15.87
N ALA A 17 -9.86 21.07 -15.58
CA ALA A 17 -11.09 21.53 -16.24
C ALA A 17 -11.38 23.01 -15.96
N PHE A 18 -11.17 23.46 -14.73
CA PHE A 18 -11.31 24.87 -14.37
C PHE A 18 -10.30 25.75 -15.12
N ALA A 19 -9.04 25.32 -15.23
CA ALA A 19 -8.01 26.03 -16.00
C ALA A 19 -8.38 26.14 -17.49
N LEU A 20 -8.91 25.07 -18.11
CA LEU A 20 -9.39 25.10 -19.48
C LEU A 20 -10.59 26.03 -19.68
N VAL A 21 -11.56 26.02 -18.75
CA VAL A 21 -12.72 26.91 -18.82
C VAL A 21 -12.29 28.37 -18.72
N LEU A 22 -11.38 28.70 -17.80
CA LEU A 22 -10.82 30.06 -17.70
C LEU A 22 -10.09 30.47 -18.98
N LEU A 23 -9.34 29.55 -19.57
CA LEU A 23 -8.63 29.80 -20.82
C LEU A 23 -9.58 30.10 -21.99
N ILE A 24 -10.74 29.43 -22.05
CA ILE A 24 -11.73 29.63 -23.13
C ILE A 24 -12.60 30.87 -22.91
N THR A 25 -12.88 31.22 -21.64
CA THR A 25 -13.89 32.25 -21.30
C THR A 25 -13.34 33.67 -21.16
N LEU A 26 -12.04 33.85 -20.93
CA LEU A 26 -11.44 35.18 -20.74
C LEU A 26 -11.19 35.90 -22.08
N PRO A 27 -11.88 37.02 -22.39
CA PRO A 27 -11.59 37.79 -23.59
C PRO A 27 -10.25 38.52 -23.43
N GLY A 28 -9.28 38.20 -24.28
CA GLY A 28 -7.93 38.79 -24.23
C GLY A 28 -6.79 37.80 -23.99
N VAL A 29 -7.03 36.49 -24.15
CA VAL A 29 -5.97 35.47 -24.11
C VAL A 29 -4.97 35.74 -25.24
N THR A 30 -3.81 36.26 -24.89
CA THR A 30 -2.71 36.39 -25.84
C THR A 30 -2.01 35.03 -26.00
N ASN A 31 -1.43 34.76 -27.17
CA ASN A 31 -0.66 33.53 -27.44
C ASN A 31 0.29 33.09 -26.29
N PRO A 32 1.03 33.98 -25.60
CA PRO A 32 1.88 33.58 -24.48
C PRO A 32 1.09 33.09 -23.25
N THR A 33 -0.07 33.68 -22.94
CA THR A 33 -0.90 33.26 -21.78
C THR A 33 -1.37 31.81 -21.92
N VAL A 34 -1.73 31.41 -23.14
CA VAL A 34 -2.09 30.02 -23.47
C VAL A 34 -0.91 29.08 -23.23
N MET A 35 0.28 29.48 -23.68
CA MET A 35 1.49 28.67 -23.54
C MET A 35 1.88 28.49 -22.06
N TYR A 36 1.82 29.54 -21.25
CA TYR A 36 2.07 29.43 -19.81
C TYR A 36 1.03 28.55 -19.10
N GLY A 37 -0.26 28.68 -19.43
CA GLY A 37 -1.31 27.84 -18.87
C GLY A 37 -1.11 26.35 -19.19
N LEU A 38 -0.75 26.02 -20.43
CA LEU A 38 -0.42 24.66 -20.84
C LEU A 38 0.80 24.11 -20.11
N THR A 39 1.89 24.89 -19.99
CA THR A 39 3.09 24.48 -19.26
C THR A 39 2.79 24.23 -17.77
N LEU A 40 1.97 25.06 -17.14
CA LEU A 40 1.56 24.86 -15.74
C LEU A 40 0.72 23.60 -15.57
N ASN A 41 -0.17 23.29 -16.52
CA ASN A 41 -0.93 22.03 -16.50
C ASN A 41 -0.01 20.81 -16.61
N MET A 42 0.99 20.84 -17.51
CA MET A 42 1.97 19.76 -17.64
C MET A 42 2.77 19.57 -16.34
N LEU A 43 3.23 20.66 -15.73
CA LEU A 43 3.92 20.61 -14.43
C LEU A 43 3.03 20.07 -13.31
N GLN A 44 1.73 20.41 -13.33
CA GLN A 44 0.77 19.89 -12.36
C GLN A 44 0.59 18.38 -12.50
N GLU A 45 0.49 17.86 -13.73
CA GLU A 45 0.41 16.43 -13.99
C GLU A 45 1.66 15.68 -13.47
N ASP A 46 2.85 16.23 -13.72
CA ASP A 46 4.12 15.67 -13.24
C ASP A 46 4.22 15.62 -11.71
N VAL A 47 3.77 16.68 -11.03
CA VAL A 47 3.76 16.76 -9.56
C VAL A 47 2.81 15.70 -8.98
N ILE A 48 1.62 15.55 -9.56
CA ILE A 48 0.61 14.61 -9.10
C ILE A 48 1.06 13.16 -9.33
N PHE A 49 1.65 12.88 -10.50
CA PHE A 49 2.26 11.58 -10.77
C PHE A 49 3.35 11.25 -9.74
N THR A 50 4.21 12.22 -9.43
CA THR A 50 5.28 12.05 -8.44
C THR A 50 4.74 11.78 -7.04
N LEU A 51 3.73 12.54 -6.60
CA LEU A 51 3.06 12.34 -5.32
C LEU A 51 2.43 10.95 -5.20
N ARG A 52 1.71 10.49 -6.24
CA ARG A 52 1.13 9.13 -6.25
C ARG A 52 2.19 8.04 -6.16
N ASN A 53 3.32 8.21 -6.85
CA ASN A 53 4.42 7.26 -6.76
C ASN A 53 5.07 7.24 -5.38
N LEU A 54 5.20 8.41 -4.73
CA LEU A 54 5.73 8.51 -3.38
C LEU A 54 4.80 7.83 -2.37
N GLU A 55 3.49 8.10 -2.43
CA GLU A 55 2.50 7.47 -1.55
C GLU A 55 2.56 5.95 -1.67
N ASN A 56 2.55 5.41 -2.89
CA ASN A 56 2.68 3.97 -3.11
C ASN A 56 3.98 3.41 -2.51
N LYS A 57 5.11 4.08 -2.68
CA LYS A 57 6.39 3.64 -2.12
C LYS A 57 6.37 3.59 -0.59
N ILE A 58 5.81 4.62 0.07
CA ILE A 58 5.71 4.66 1.53
C ILE A 58 4.87 3.49 2.04
N VAL A 59 3.74 3.22 1.40
CA VAL A 59 2.87 2.06 1.69
C VAL A 59 3.61 0.73 1.60
N TYR A 60 4.39 0.53 0.52
CA TYR A 60 5.16 -0.70 0.36
C TYR A 60 6.18 -0.87 1.48
N VAL A 61 6.88 0.20 1.84
CA VAL A 61 7.86 0.19 2.93
C VAL A 61 7.19 -0.11 4.27
N GLU A 62 6.06 0.54 4.57
CA GLU A 62 5.29 0.27 5.79
C GLU A 62 4.90 -1.20 5.88
N ARG A 63 4.42 -1.78 4.80
CA ARG A 63 4.05 -3.20 4.74
C ARG A 63 5.24 -4.14 4.90
N ILE A 64 6.37 -3.84 4.27
CA ILE A 64 7.60 -4.63 4.43
C ILE A 64 8.07 -4.58 5.88
N LEU A 65 8.04 -3.40 6.50
CA LEU A 65 8.42 -3.23 7.90
C LEU A 65 7.48 -4.00 8.84
N GLN A 66 6.17 -3.96 8.57
CA GLN A 66 5.18 -4.75 9.31
C GLN A 66 5.51 -6.24 9.24
N TYR A 67 5.82 -6.79 8.06
CA TYR A 67 6.21 -8.19 7.91
C TYR A 67 7.56 -8.52 8.54
N ALA A 68 8.53 -7.60 8.47
CA ALA A 68 9.85 -7.79 9.06
C ALA A 68 9.82 -7.81 10.60
N CYS A 69 8.83 -7.16 11.21
CA CYS A 69 8.65 -7.14 12.66
C CYS A 69 7.72 -8.24 13.20
N ILE A 70 7.20 -9.14 12.36
CA ILE A 70 6.39 -10.27 12.84
C ILE A 70 7.26 -11.20 13.68
N PRO A 71 6.76 -11.67 14.84
CA PRO A 71 7.48 -12.66 15.64
C PRO A 71 7.79 -13.89 14.79
N HIS A 72 9.07 -14.22 14.67
CA HIS A 72 9.53 -15.36 13.89
C HIS A 72 8.93 -16.65 14.46
N GLU A 73 8.50 -17.54 13.57
CA GLU A 73 8.05 -18.88 13.96
C GLU A 73 9.17 -19.60 14.73
N PRO A 74 8.87 -20.45 15.72
CA PRO A 74 9.91 -21.23 16.38
C PRO A 74 10.82 -21.94 15.38
N PRO A 75 12.13 -22.02 15.64
CA PRO A 75 13.04 -22.70 14.73
C PRO A 75 12.57 -24.12 14.46
N PRO A 76 12.63 -24.58 13.19
CA PRO A 76 12.04 -25.86 12.78
C PRO A 76 12.72 -27.07 13.46
N ILE A 77 13.95 -26.89 13.94
CA ILE A 77 14.70 -27.91 14.66
C ILE A 77 15.25 -27.28 15.93
N ILE A 78 14.87 -27.86 17.07
CA ILE A 78 15.40 -27.52 18.38
C ILE A 78 16.34 -28.68 18.75
N GLU A 79 17.64 -28.51 18.55
CA GLU A 79 18.64 -29.58 18.82
C GLU A 79 18.58 -30.10 20.26
N ALA A 80 18.18 -29.25 21.21
CA ALA A 80 18.00 -29.63 22.61
C ALA A 80 16.80 -30.55 22.88
N ASN A 81 15.82 -30.63 21.96
CA ASN A 81 14.58 -31.39 22.16
C ASN A 81 14.21 -32.24 20.93
N ARG A 82 15.23 -32.68 20.19
CA ARG A 82 15.05 -33.50 18.99
C ARG A 82 14.68 -34.93 19.40
N PRO A 83 13.57 -35.49 18.88
CA PRO A 83 13.24 -36.89 19.13
C PRO A 83 14.31 -37.82 18.55
N ASP A 84 14.44 -39.02 19.14
CA ASP A 84 15.32 -40.06 18.61
C ASP A 84 14.97 -40.40 17.14
N PRO A 85 15.94 -40.86 16.32
CA PRO A 85 15.70 -41.23 14.94
C PRO A 85 14.61 -42.31 14.74
N ASN A 86 14.36 -43.10 15.79
CA ASN A 86 13.35 -44.16 15.81
C ASN A 86 11.97 -43.67 16.26
N TRP A 87 11.80 -42.35 16.48
CA TRP A 87 10.51 -41.74 16.81
C TRP A 87 9.69 -41.45 15.54
N PRO A 88 8.36 -41.65 15.57
CA PRO A 88 7.58 -42.30 16.62
C PRO A 88 7.71 -43.83 16.52
N SER A 89 8.11 -44.46 17.62
CA SER A 89 8.21 -45.93 17.72
C SER A 89 6.84 -46.61 17.80
N CYS A 90 5.85 -45.90 18.37
CA CYS A 90 4.44 -46.24 18.34
C CYS A 90 3.64 -44.99 17.98
N GLY A 91 2.71 -45.08 17.03
CA GLY A 91 1.92 -43.95 16.52
C GLY A 91 0.72 -43.55 17.39
N GLU A 92 0.79 -43.79 18.70
CA GLU A 92 -0.31 -43.46 19.62
C GLU A 92 -0.29 -41.96 19.95
N VAL A 93 -1.44 -41.30 19.80
CA VAL A 93 -1.59 -39.86 20.07
C VAL A 93 -2.62 -39.70 21.17
N GLU A 94 -2.19 -39.20 22.32
CA GLU A 94 -3.06 -38.90 23.46
C GLU A 94 -3.25 -37.39 23.58
N ILE A 95 -4.51 -36.94 23.65
CA ILE A 95 -4.87 -35.53 23.77
C ILE A 95 -5.46 -35.30 25.16
N GLN A 96 -4.73 -34.59 26.01
CA GLN A 96 -5.17 -34.27 27.37
C GLN A 96 -5.44 -32.77 27.51
N ASN A 97 -6.67 -32.40 27.87
CA ASN A 97 -7.09 -31.02 28.19
C ASN A 97 -6.71 -29.95 27.14
N LEU A 98 -6.74 -30.31 25.85
CA LEU A 98 -6.39 -29.40 24.76
C LEU A 98 -7.42 -28.26 24.65
N GLN A 99 -6.97 -27.02 24.87
CA GLN A 99 -7.75 -25.81 24.61
C GLN A 99 -7.10 -25.01 23.49
N VAL A 100 -7.76 -24.95 22.34
CA VAL A 100 -7.31 -24.15 21.20
C VAL A 100 -8.04 -22.82 21.23
N ARG A 101 -7.30 -21.71 21.35
CA ARG A 101 -7.85 -20.38 21.06
C ARG A 101 -7.52 -20.03 19.63
N SER A 102 -8.53 -20.05 18.77
CA SER A 102 -8.42 -19.42 17.46
C SER A 102 -8.43 -17.91 17.65
N SER A 103 -7.26 -17.29 17.54
CA SER A 103 -7.19 -15.84 17.31
C SER A 103 -7.63 -15.55 15.88
N LEU A 104 -8.93 -15.57 15.63
CA LEU A 104 -9.53 -15.10 14.39
C LEU A 104 -9.52 -13.58 14.40
N ASN A 105 -8.33 -13.01 14.28
CA ASN A 105 -8.16 -11.59 14.01
C ASN A 105 -7.88 -11.44 12.52
N TYR A 106 -8.95 -11.28 11.72
CA TYR A 106 -8.89 -10.97 10.29
C TYR A 106 -8.36 -9.54 10.05
N GLY A 107 -7.17 -9.25 10.57
CA GLY A 107 -6.47 -7.97 10.43
C GLY A 107 -5.41 -7.97 9.31
N ILE A 108 -5.39 -8.98 8.45
CA ILE A 108 -4.53 -9.05 7.26
C ILE A 108 -5.42 -8.94 6.02
N LEU A 109 -6.15 -7.82 5.92
CA LEU A 109 -6.78 -7.35 4.70
C LEU A 109 -6.31 -5.93 4.46
N PHE A 110 -5.09 -5.82 3.96
CA PHE A 110 -4.68 -4.69 3.14
C PHE A 110 -3.83 -5.23 2.00
#